data_AF-A0A1Q3E368-F1
#
_entry.id   AF-A0A1Q3E368-F1
#
_cell.length_a   1.000
_cell.length_b   1.000
_cell.length_c   1.000
_cell.angle_alpha   90.00
_cell.angle_beta   90.00
_cell.angle_gamma   90.00
#
_symmetry.space_group_name_H-M   'P 1'
#
loop_
_entity.id
_entity.type
_entity.pdbx_description
1 polymer ?
#
loop_
_entity_poly.entity_id
_entity_poly.type
_entity_poly.pdbx_seq_one_letter_code
_entity_poly.pdbx_strand_id
1 'polypeptide(L)'
;MSRVPNDIDMVVLTSRYTQEELKNLLVQYNSTFYLIASKDPLATYRVLWFKLAGYRRSCKVDLLLPGTMNIPSVDPSRIYRVGNTRQTDNIYFSVLSAKYPLMPFLPLLLLKLQAWQDHGESAKLFMRDKQPTDVQDILELLRLAEQNYALSDTTGITATVGSDTTQIQIKQSSLLKREEPYLPKSFIETAKTRLAILQVINYM
;
A
#
# COMPACT_ATOMS: atom_id res chain seq x y z
N MET A 1 11.49 3.65 -4.48
CA MET A 1 10.93 3.01 -5.69
C MET A 1 11.77 3.33 -6.89
N SER A 2 12.59 2.35 -7.27
CA SER A 2 13.52 2.43 -8.40
C SER A 2 12.93 1.88 -9.72
N ARG A 3 11.78 1.21 -9.68
CA ARG A 3 11.09 0.63 -10.85
C ARG A 3 9.85 1.43 -11.28
N VAL A 4 9.50 1.33 -12.54
CA VAL A 4 8.24 1.87 -13.10
C VAL A 4 7.13 0.83 -12.91
N PRO A 5 6.01 1.16 -12.23
CA PRO A 5 4.87 0.25 -12.11
C PRO A 5 4.11 0.12 -13.45
N ASN A 6 3.52 -1.05 -13.68
CA ASN A 6 2.77 -1.35 -14.92
C ASN A 6 1.23 -1.32 -14.69
N ASP A 7 0.84 -1.29 -13.43
CA ASP A 7 -0.50 -1.47 -12.91
C ASP A 7 -0.75 -0.51 -11.75
N ILE A 8 -2.03 -0.26 -11.49
CA ILE A 8 -2.51 0.51 -10.35
C ILE A 8 -3.49 -0.36 -9.56
N ASP A 9 -3.16 -0.60 -8.29
CA ASP A 9 -4.08 -1.19 -7.32
C ASP A 9 -4.82 -0.09 -6.56
N MET A 10 -6.15 -0.13 -6.57
CA MET A 10 -7.01 0.81 -5.86
C MET A 10 -7.90 0.06 -4.87
N VAL A 11 -7.70 0.29 -3.58
CA VAL A 11 -8.62 -0.18 -2.55
C VAL A 11 -9.81 0.77 -2.49
N VAL A 12 -11.01 0.27 -2.80
CA VAL A 12 -12.25 1.03 -2.76
C VAL A 12 -13.00 0.68 -1.48
N LEU A 13 -13.05 1.63 -0.55
CA LEU A 13 -13.75 1.47 0.73
C LEU A 13 -15.26 1.60 0.52
N THR A 14 -15.89 0.50 0.11
CA THR A 14 -17.35 0.41 -0.07
C THR A 14 -17.86 -0.97 0.30
N SER A 15 -19.09 -1.03 0.78
CA SER A 15 -19.87 -2.26 0.94
C SER A 15 -21.05 -2.33 -0.04
N ARG A 16 -21.25 -1.29 -0.85
CA ARG A 16 -22.43 -1.15 -1.72
C ARG A 16 -22.27 -1.82 -3.07
N TYR A 17 -21.04 -1.90 -3.57
CA TYR A 17 -20.75 -2.37 -4.91
C TYR A 17 -19.74 -3.51 -4.86
N THR A 18 -19.99 -4.52 -5.70
CA THR A 18 -19.00 -5.54 -6.05
C THR A 18 -17.91 -4.95 -6.94
N GLN A 19 -16.81 -5.68 -7.08
CA GLN A 19 -15.71 -5.29 -7.96
C GLN A 19 -16.15 -5.13 -9.42
N GLU A 20 -16.99 -6.04 -9.93
CA GLU A 20 -17.49 -5.98 -11.31
C GLU A 20 -18.46 -4.81 -11.53
N GLU A 21 -19.31 -4.49 -10.54
CA GLU A 21 -20.16 -3.30 -10.62
C GLU A 21 -19.34 -2.01 -10.66
N LEU A 22 -18.29 -1.88 -9.83
CA LEU A 22 -17.40 -0.72 -9.86
C LEU A 22 -16.68 -0.59 -11.21
N LYS A 23 -16.21 -1.71 -11.78
CA LYS A 23 -15.63 -1.73 -13.13
C LYS A 23 -16.61 -1.20 -14.18
N ASN A 24 -17.85 -1.68 -14.14
CA ASN A 24 -18.90 -1.24 -15.06
C ASN A 24 -19.23 0.25 -14.89
N LEU A 25 -19.31 0.74 -13.65
CA LEU A 25 -19.54 2.16 -13.37
C LEU A 25 -18.43 3.05 -13.95
N LEU A 26 -17.15 2.66 -13.81
CA LEU A 26 -16.04 3.43 -14.36
C LEU A 26 -16.05 3.48 -15.89
N VAL A 27 -16.34 2.34 -16.55
CA VAL A 27 -16.43 2.27 -18.02
C VAL A 27 -17.60 3.10 -18.55
N GLN A 28 -18.75 3.08 -17.86
CA GLN A 28 -19.91 3.91 -18.22
C GLN A 28 -19.62 5.40 -18.01
N TYR A 29 -18.92 5.75 -16.94
CA TYR A 29 -18.58 7.14 -16.62
C TYR A 29 -17.53 7.73 -17.56
N ASN A 30 -16.53 6.95 -17.97
CA ASN A 30 -15.42 7.43 -18.79
C ASN A 30 -14.87 6.34 -19.73
N SER A 31 -14.99 6.56 -21.05
CA SER A 31 -14.56 5.65 -22.11
C SER A 31 -13.04 5.42 -22.23
N THR A 32 -12.26 6.14 -21.43
CA THR A 32 -10.82 5.89 -21.23
C THR A 32 -10.61 4.60 -20.44
N PHE A 33 -11.57 4.21 -19.60
CA PHE A 33 -11.63 2.89 -18.99
C PHE A 33 -12.30 1.88 -19.94
N TYR A 34 -11.80 0.65 -19.95
CA TYR A 34 -12.36 -0.44 -20.76
C TYR A 34 -12.04 -1.81 -20.15
N LEU A 35 -12.81 -2.82 -20.55
CA LEU A 35 -12.70 -4.18 -20.04
C LEU A 35 -12.12 -5.12 -21.09
N ILE A 36 -11.23 -6.02 -20.65
CA ILE A 36 -10.70 -7.12 -21.44
C ILE A 36 -11.05 -8.44 -20.72
N ALA A 37 -11.39 -9.49 -21.45
CA ALA A 37 -11.57 -10.81 -20.87
C ALA A 37 -10.28 -11.29 -20.17
N SER A 38 -10.43 -12.10 -19.12
CA SER A 38 -9.28 -12.75 -18.48
C SER A 38 -8.53 -13.65 -19.48
N LYS A 39 -7.24 -13.84 -19.26
CA LYS A 39 -6.44 -14.83 -20.01
C LYS A 39 -6.85 -16.26 -19.69
N ASP A 40 -7.43 -16.48 -18.50
CA ASP A 40 -8.00 -17.75 -18.12
C ASP A 40 -9.38 -17.90 -18.79
N PRO A 41 -9.56 -18.88 -19.71
CA PRO A 41 -10.83 -19.05 -20.42
C PRO A 41 -11.98 -19.47 -19.50
N LEU A 42 -11.69 -19.95 -18.28
CA LEU A 42 -12.70 -20.33 -17.29
C LEU A 42 -13.07 -19.17 -16.35
N ALA A 43 -12.30 -18.08 -16.37
CA ALA A 43 -12.58 -16.93 -15.54
C ALA A 43 -13.75 -16.12 -16.09
N THR A 44 -14.76 -15.91 -15.24
CA THR A 44 -15.96 -15.11 -15.58
C THR A 44 -15.76 -13.61 -15.39
N TYR A 45 -14.67 -13.20 -14.71
CA TYR A 45 -14.36 -11.80 -14.46
C TYR A 45 -13.67 -11.14 -15.65
N ARG A 46 -13.80 -9.81 -15.74
CA ARG A 46 -13.06 -9.00 -16.72
C ARG A 46 -12.00 -8.15 -16.04
N VAL A 47 -10.91 -7.90 -16.77
CA VAL A 47 -9.80 -7.06 -16.31
C VAL A 47 -10.06 -5.62 -16.76
N LEU A 48 -9.98 -4.68 -15.82
CA LEU A 48 -10.13 -3.26 -16.11
C LEU A 48 -8.80 -2.67 -16.55
N TRP A 49 -8.86 -1.87 -17.62
CA TRP A 49 -7.74 -1.17 -18.20
C TRP A 49 -8.06 0.30 -18.36
N PHE A 50 -7.04 1.14 -18.27
CA PHE A 50 -7.11 2.57 -18.51
C PHE A 50 -6.19 2.95 -19.67
N LYS A 51 -6.71 3.69 -20.66
CA LYS A 51 -5.92 4.19 -21.80
C LYS A 51 -5.04 5.36 -21.34
N LEU A 52 -3.75 5.23 -21.56
CA LEU A 52 -2.77 6.28 -21.31
C LEU A 52 -2.60 7.13 -22.56
N ALA A 53 -2.17 8.39 -22.39
CA ALA A 53 -1.79 9.23 -23.51
C ALA A 53 -0.62 8.60 -24.29
N GLY A 54 -0.72 8.64 -25.62
CA GLY A 54 0.24 8.05 -26.56
C GLY A 54 -0.27 6.79 -27.26
N TYR A 55 0.45 6.35 -28.28
CA TYR A 55 0.01 5.26 -29.15
C TYR A 55 -0.01 3.92 -28.43
N ARG A 56 -1.20 3.29 -28.37
CA ARG A 56 -1.43 1.94 -27.80
C ARG A 56 -0.92 1.75 -26.38
N ARG A 57 -0.91 2.81 -25.58
CA ARG A 57 -0.50 2.73 -24.16
C ARG A 57 -1.73 2.55 -23.28
N SER A 58 -1.64 1.58 -22.39
CA SER A 58 -2.66 1.35 -21.36
C SER A 58 -2.01 0.79 -20.09
N CYS A 59 -2.64 0.98 -18.95
CA CYS A 59 -2.29 0.30 -17.71
C CYS A 59 -3.46 -0.53 -17.20
N LYS A 60 -3.13 -1.62 -16.51
CA LYS A 60 -4.11 -2.42 -15.78
C LYS A 60 -4.52 -1.67 -14.51
N VAL A 61 -5.81 -1.70 -14.18
CA VAL A 61 -6.35 -1.11 -12.96
C VAL A 61 -7.06 -2.18 -12.16
N ASP A 62 -6.51 -2.55 -11.01
CA ASP A 62 -7.10 -3.51 -10.10
C ASP A 62 -7.91 -2.78 -9.03
N LEU A 63 -9.24 -2.91 -9.10
CA LEU A 63 -10.13 -2.45 -8.04
C LEU A 63 -10.24 -3.53 -6.98
N LEU A 64 -9.89 -3.21 -5.75
CA LEU A 64 -9.85 -4.16 -4.64
C LEU A 64 -10.82 -3.71 -3.55
N LEU A 65 -11.53 -4.66 -2.96
CA LEU A 65 -12.45 -4.40 -1.85
C LEU A 65 -11.87 -4.95 -0.55
N PRO A 66 -12.13 -4.30 0.60
CA PRO A 66 -11.84 -4.89 1.90
C PRO A 66 -12.41 -6.31 2.04
N GLY A 67 -11.66 -7.18 2.71
CA GLY A 67 -11.99 -8.60 2.86
C GLY A 67 -11.55 -9.49 1.68
N THR A 68 -11.29 -8.92 0.51
CA THR A 68 -10.69 -9.65 -0.62
C THR A 68 -9.18 -9.72 -0.44
N MET A 69 -8.57 -10.89 -0.61
CA MET A 69 -7.13 -11.10 -0.42
C MET A 69 -6.62 -10.60 0.95
N ASN A 70 -7.45 -10.69 2.00
CA ASN A 70 -7.15 -10.19 3.35
C ASN A 70 -6.84 -8.67 3.41
N ILE A 71 -7.31 -7.89 2.43
CA ILE A 71 -7.15 -6.44 2.44
C ILE A 71 -8.02 -5.85 3.57
N PRO A 72 -7.44 -5.07 4.49
CA PRO A 72 -8.21 -4.50 5.59
C PRO A 72 -9.07 -3.34 5.11
N SER A 73 -10.20 -3.14 5.79
CA SER A 73 -10.85 -1.82 5.75
C SER A 73 -9.96 -0.85 6.53
N VAL A 74 -9.82 0.37 6.00
CA VAL A 74 -9.00 1.44 6.58
C VAL A 74 -9.90 2.59 6.96
N ASP A 75 -9.67 3.18 8.13
CA ASP A 75 -10.36 4.40 8.53
C ASP A 75 -10.03 5.55 7.54
N PRO A 76 -11.04 6.19 6.91
CA PRO A 76 -10.82 7.28 5.96
C PRO A 76 -9.98 8.45 6.50
N SER A 77 -9.98 8.69 7.81
CA SER A 77 -9.17 9.72 8.46
C SER A 77 -7.66 9.42 8.43
N ARG A 78 -7.29 8.16 8.17
CA ARG A 78 -5.89 7.70 8.07
C ARG A 78 -5.39 7.64 6.64
N ILE A 79 -6.26 7.82 5.65
CA ILE A 79 -5.87 7.85 4.24
C ILE A 79 -4.95 9.05 4.02
N TYR A 80 -3.71 8.76 3.65
CA TYR A 80 -2.74 9.79 3.34
C TYR A 80 -3.10 10.44 2.00
N ARG A 81 -2.99 11.76 1.89
CA ARG A 81 -3.42 12.50 0.70
C ARG A 81 -2.26 13.31 0.12
N VAL A 82 -1.71 12.82 -0.99
CA VAL A 82 -0.59 13.46 -1.71
C VAL A 82 -1.15 14.29 -2.86
N GLY A 83 -0.71 15.52 -3.00
CA GLY A 83 -0.99 16.33 -4.19
C GLY A 83 0.15 17.31 -4.43
N ASN A 84 -0.06 18.26 -5.33
CA ASN A 84 0.87 19.35 -5.55
C ASN A 84 1.01 20.19 -4.26
N THR A 85 2.06 19.94 -3.48
CA THR A 85 2.52 20.82 -2.42
C THR A 85 3.86 21.41 -2.84
N ARG A 86 4.14 22.67 -2.46
CA ARG A 86 5.40 23.36 -2.77
C ARG A 86 6.66 22.68 -2.20
N GLN A 87 6.51 21.56 -1.47
CA GLN A 87 7.54 20.81 -0.77
C GLN A 87 7.86 19.45 -1.38
N THR A 88 7.12 18.99 -2.40
CA THR A 88 7.46 17.76 -3.10
C THR A 88 8.27 18.11 -4.36
N ASP A 89 9.60 18.01 -4.28
CA ASP A 89 10.52 18.10 -5.44
C ASP A 89 10.34 16.94 -6.45
N ASN A 90 9.26 16.16 -6.30
CA ASN A 90 8.96 15.03 -7.15
C ASN A 90 8.05 15.47 -8.31
N ILE A 91 8.62 15.48 -9.51
CA ILE A 91 7.95 15.84 -10.76
C ILE A 91 6.68 15.03 -11.06
N TYR A 92 6.56 13.81 -10.52
CA TYR A 92 5.36 13.00 -10.69
C TYR A 92 4.14 13.56 -9.93
N PHE A 93 4.37 14.30 -8.84
CA PHE A 93 3.28 14.90 -8.05
C PHE A 93 2.94 16.33 -8.45
N SER A 94 3.84 17.04 -9.14
CA SER A 94 3.60 18.42 -9.59
C SER A 94 2.50 18.51 -10.66
N VAL A 95 2.31 17.45 -11.44
CA VAL A 95 1.27 17.35 -12.49
C VAL A 95 -0.12 16.97 -11.95
N LEU A 96 -0.25 16.69 -10.65
CA LEU A 96 -1.51 16.29 -10.06
C LEU A 96 -2.44 17.49 -9.89
N SER A 97 -3.61 17.42 -10.52
CA SER A 97 -4.67 18.44 -10.42
C SER A 97 -5.46 18.37 -9.11
N ALA A 98 -5.26 17.33 -8.31
CA ALA A 98 -5.94 17.10 -7.04
C ALA A 98 -5.04 16.34 -6.05
N LYS A 99 -5.49 16.21 -4.80
CA LYS A 99 -4.87 15.31 -3.82
C LYS A 99 -5.36 13.88 -4.05
N TYR A 100 -4.43 12.94 -4.18
CA TYR A 100 -4.66 11.53 -4.38
C TYR A 100 -4.57 10.76 -3.06
N PRO A 101 -5.52 9.85 -2.80
CA PRO A 101 -5.50 9.01 -1.63
C PRO A 101 -4.44 7.90 -1.79
N LEU A 102 -3.63 7.71 -0.76
CA LEU A 102 -2.68 6.61 -0.63
C LEU A 102 -3.05 5.76 0.58
N MET A 103 -2.81 4.46 0.47
CA MET A 103 -2.95 3.52 1.58
C MET A 103 -2.03 3.95 2.74
N PRO A 104 -2.46 3.85 4.01
CA PRO A 104 -1.55 4.01 5.13
C PRO A 104 -0.37 3.03 5.04
N PHE A 105 0.73 3.38 5.69
CA PHE A 105 2.00 2.73 5.43
C PHE A 105 2.04 1.29 5.95
N LEU A 106 1.54 1.04 7.17
CA LEU A 106 1.59 -0.28 7.79
C LEU A 106 0.77 -1.32 7.00
N PRO A 107 -0.48 -1.05 6.58
CA PRO A 107 -1.21 -1.97 5.72
C PRO A 107 -0.50 -2.27 4.41
N LEU A 108 0.10 -1.26 3.76
CA LEU A 108 0.85 -1.46 2.53
C LEU A 108 2.02 -2.43 2.74
N LEU A 109 2.80 -2.22 3.80
CA LEU A 109 3.93 -3.10 4.15
C LEU A 109 3.46 -4.53 4.46
N LEU A 110 2.41 -4.69 5.25
CA LEU A 110 1.88 -6.01 5.62
C LEU A 110 1.27 -6.76 4.43
N LEU A 111 0.63 -6.04 3.49
CA LEU A 111 0.12 -6.63 2.25
C LEU A 111 1.27 -7.08 1.33
N LYS A 112 2.38 -6.35 1.28
CA LYS A 112 3.58 -6.78 0.53
C LYS A 112 4.22 -8.02 1.14
N LEU A 113 4.32 -8.09 2.47
CA LEU A 113 4.81 -9.27 3.16
C LEU A 113 3.92 -10.49 2.92
N GLN A 114 2.60 -10.31 2.98
CA GLN A 114 1.63 -11.35 2.64
C GLN A 114 1.84 -11.85 1.20
N ALA A 115 1.93 -10.94 0.22
CA ALA A 115 2.10 -11.31 -1.18
C ALA A 115 3.37 -12.12 -1.41
N TRP A 116 4.49 -11.73 -0.79
CA TRP A 116 5.76 -12.46 -0.86
C TRP A 116 5.65 -13.90 -0.33
N GLN A 117 4.98 -14.10 0.81
CA GLN A 117 4.76 -15.43 1.38
C GLN A 117 3.83 -16.26 0.49
N ASP A 118 2.67 -15.71 0.10
CA ASP A 118 1.69 -16.38 -0.75
C ASP A 118 2.31 -16.78 -2.12
N HIS A 119 3.18 -15.93 -2.67
CA HIS A 119 3.95 -16.24 -3.89
C HIS A 119 4.95 -17.37 -3.68
N GLY A 120 5.64 -17.45 -2.53
CA GLY A 120 6.59 -18.52 -2.21
C GLY A 120 5.94 -19.88 -2.00
N GLU A 121 4.78 -19.89 -1.36
CA GLU A 121 4.00 -21.10 -1.07
C GLU A 121 3.21 -21.59 -2.32
N SER A 122 3.10 -20.76 -3.35
CA SER A 122 2.37 -21.12 -4.58
C SER A 122 3.02 -22.29 -5.30
N ALA A 123 2.22 -23.28 -5.69
CA ALA A 123 2.64 -24.38 -6.57
C ALA A 123 2.99 -23.92 -8.00
N LYS A 124 2.51 -22.75 -8.44
CA LYS A 124 2.71 -22.21 -9.79
C LYS A 124 4.04 -21.45 -9.88
N LEU A 125 4.92 -21.86 -10.81
CA LEU A 125 6.25 -21.25 -10.99
C LEU A 125 6.20 -19.74 -11.24
N PHE A 126 5.35 -19.29 -12.17
CA PHE A 126 5.23 -17.86 -12.50
C PHE A 126 4.76 -16.98 -11.34
N MET A 127 4.16 -17.56 -10.29
CA MET A 127 3.84 -16.82 -9.06
C MET A 127 5.07 -16.72 -8.15
N ARG A 128 5.83 -17.81 -7.99
CA ARG A 128 7.11 -17.79 -7.24
C ARG A 128 8.13 -16.83 -7.86
N ASP A 129 8.15 -16.72 -9.19
CA ASP A 129 9.01 -15.79 -9.92
C ASP A 129 8.79 -14.31 -9.57
N LYS A 130 7.70 -13.97 -8.87
CA LYS A 130 7.42 -12.62 -8.38
C LYS A 130 8.11 -12.28 -7.04
N GLN A 131 8.53 -13.30 -6.27
CA GLN A 131 9.13 -13.08 -4.95
C GLN A 131 10.34 -12.12 -4.96
N PRO A 132 11.26 -12.16 -5.95
CA PRO A 132 12.36 -11.20 -5.99
C PRO A 132 11.89 -9.74 -6.04
N THR A 133 10.79 -9.47 -6.77
CA THR A 133 10.19 -8.13 -6.82
C THR A 133 9.55 -7.76 -5.49
N ASP A 134 8.86 -8.70 -4.83
CA ASP A 134 8.27 -8.43 -3.51
C ASP A 134 9.35 -8.15 -2.46
N VAL A 135 10.45 -8.91 -2.46
CA VAL A 135 11.60 -8.66 -1.56
C VAL A 135 12.17 -7.26 -1.79
N GLN A 136 12.35 -6.85 -3.04
CA GLN A 136 12.83 -5.50 -3.35
C GLN A 136 11.85 -4.43 -2.86
N ASP A 137 10.55 -4.57 -3.13
CA ASP A 137 9.52 -3.65 -2.67
C ASP A 137 9.48 -3.56 -1.13
N ILE A 138 9.57 -4.70 -0.42
CA ILE A 138 9.61 -4.77 1.05
C ILE A 138 10.86 -4.06 1.59
N LEU A 139 12.04 -4.34 1.05
CA LEU A 139 13.29 -3.71 1.49
C LEU A 139 13.27 -2.20 1.28
N GLU A 140 12.73 -1.72 0.16
CA GLU A 140 12.58 -0.30 -0.09
C GLU A 140 11.57 0.35 0.88
N LEU A 141 10.45 -0.32 1.18
CA LEU A 141 9.51 0.15 2.19
C LEU A 141 10.17 0.19 3.58
N LEU A 142 10.91 -0.85 3.99
CA LEU A 142 11.61 -0.85 5.27
C LEU A 142 12.64 0.28 5.38
N ARG A 143 13.38 0.58 4.32
CA ARG A 143 14.28 1.76 4.28
C ARG A 143 13.52 3.07 4.44
N LEU A 144 12.36 3.22 3.77
CA LEU A 144 11.50 4.38 3.97
C LEU A 144 10.96 4.45 5.39
N ALA A 145 10.65 3.30 5.99
CA ALA A 145 10.21 3.21 7.39
C ALA A 145 11.32 3.70 8.32
N GLU A 146 12.55 3.25 8.12
CA GLU A 146 13.71 3.68 8.89
C GLU A 146 13.97 5.20 8.72
N GLN A 147 14.01 5.70 7.49
CA GLN A 147 14.27 7.12 7.25
C GLN A 147 13.19 8.04 7.83
N ASN A 148 11.92 7.67 7.74
CA ASN A 148 10.81 8.55 8.13
C ASN A 148 10.29 8.30 9.54
N TYR A 149 10.62 7.14 10.15
CA TYR A 149 10.12 6.74 11.45
C TYR A 149 11.21 6.28 12.44
N ALA A 150 12.46 6.01 12.02
CA ALA A 150 13.59 5.76 12.94
C ALA A 150 14.35 7.06 13.30
N LEU A 151 14.28 8.13 12.49
CA LEU A 151 14.77 9.47 12.87
C LEU A 151 13.95 10.13 14.00
N SER A 152 12.89 9.46 14.49
CA SER A 152 12.10 9.91 15.65
C SER A 152 12.52 9.31 16.99
N ASP A 153 13.69 8.66 17.08
CA ASP A 153 14.26 8.14 18.34
C ASP A 153 15.17 9.14 19.09
N THR A 154 15.16 10.45 18.75
CA THR A 154 15.82 11.45 19.61
C THR A 154 14.95 11.71 20.85
N THR A 155 15.16 10.89 21.88
CA THR A 155 14.63 11.11 23.23
C THR A 155 15.32 12.30 23.90
N GLY A 156 14.61 13.43 24.01
CA GLY A 156 14.90 14.52 24.95
C GLY A 156 15.90 15.57 24.47
N ILE A 157 15.41 16.71 23.95
CA ILE A 157 16.21 17.94 23.91
C ILE A 157 15.82 18.77 25.14
N THR A 158 16.71 18.84 26.12
CA THR A 158 16.60 19.81 27.21
C THR A 158 17.14 21.14 26.69
N ALA A 159 16.27 22.11 26.42
CA ALA A 159 16.68 23.48 26.13
C ALA A 159 16.64 24.29 27.42
N THR A 160 17.81 24.73 27.89
CA THR A 160 17.94 25.61 29.05
C THR A 160 18.04 27.05 28.55
N VAL A 161 17.06 27.90 28.86
CA VAL A 161 17.12 29.35 28.63
C VAL A 161 17.03 30.02 29.99
N GLY A 162 18.18 30.35 30.59
CA GLY A 162 18.24 30.90 31.95
C GLY A 162 18.00 29.85 33.05
N SER A 163 17.54 30.28 34.22
CA SER A 163 17.30 29.44 35.40
C SER A 163 16.02 28.59 35.33
N ASP A 164 15.19 28.77 34.29
CA ASP A 164 13.95 28.01 34.11
C ASP A 164 14.16 26.88 33.08
N THR A 165 14.02 25.65 33.57
CA THR A 165 14.08 24.44 32.74
C THR A 165 12.68 24.07 32.29
N THR A 166 12.36 24.27 31.00
CA THR A 166 11.09 23.80 30.43
C THR A 166 11.28 22.41 29.82
N GLN A 167 10.63 21.39 30.40
CA GLN A 167 10.62 20.05 29.83
C GLN A 167 9.52 19.95 28.75
N ILE A 168 9.92 19.89 27.48
CA ILE A 168 8.99 19.61 26.37
C ILE A 168 8.96 18.10 26.14
N GLN A 169 7.89 17.43 26.56
CA GLN A 169 7.72 15.99 26.37
C GLN A 169 7.03 15.70 25.03
N ILE A 170 7.79 15.32 24.01
CA ILE A 170 7.24 14.88 22.72
C ILE A 170 6.80 13.41 22.87
N LYS A 171 5.50 13.11 22.77
CA LYS A 171 5.01 11.73 22.73
C LYS A 171 5.39 11.06 21.41
N GLN A 172 6.54 10.40 21.40
CA GLN A 172 7.01 9.56 20.30
C GLN A 172 6.32 8.19 20.35
N SER A 173 5.79 7.75 19.22
CA SER A 173 5.19 6.43 19.05
C SER A 173 5.73 5.80 17.77
N SER A 174 6.11 4.52 17.84
CA SER A 174 6.52 3.73 16.67
C SER A 174 5.39 3.69 15.64
N LEU A 175 5.73 3.50 14.36
CA LEU A 175 4.75 3.37 13.27
C LEU A 175 3.64 2.35 13.61
N LEU A 176 4.02 1.21 14.21
CA LEU A 176 3.08 0.20 14.69
C LEU A 176 2.09 0.80 15.70
N LYS A 177 2.59 1.48 16.75
CA LYS A 177 1.73 2.14 17.76
C LYS A 177 0.81 3.21 17.16
N ARG A 178 1.22 3.86 16.07
CA ARG A 178 0.42 4.92 15.41
C ARG A 178 -0.70 4.40 14.54
N GLU A 179 -0.53 3.23 13.92
CA GLU A 179 -1.47 2.69 12.92
C GLU A 179 -2.27 1.50 13.42
N GLU A 180 -1.72 0.67 14.33
CA GLU A 180 -2.38 -0.51 14.89
C GLU A 180 -3.79 -0.27 15.44
N PRO A 181 -4.10 0.85 16.15
CA PRO A 181 -5.45 1.09 16.66
C PRO A 181 -6.52 1.25 15.58
N TYR A 182 -6.13 1.54 14.34
CA TYR A 182 -7.02 1.82 13.21
C TYR A 182 -7.14 0.64 12.24
N LEU A 183 -6.52 -0.49 12.57
CA LEU A 183 -6.53 -1.69 11.74
C LEU A 183 -7.29 -2.82 12.43
N PRO A 184 -7.95 -3.70 11.65
CA PRO A 184 -8.59 -4.87 12.21
C PRO A 184 -7.59 -5.70 13.00
N LYS A 185 -7.92 -6.06 14.25
CA LYS A 185 -7.05 -6.90 15.10
C LYS A 185 -6.66 -8.20 14.40
N SER A 186 -7.60 -8.83 13.70
CA SER A 186 -7.35 -10.05 12.92
C SER A 186 -6.24 -9.87 11.89
N PHE A 187 -6.22 -8.74 11.17
CA PHE A 187 -5.20 -8.43 10.18
C PHE A 187 -3.80 -8.34 10.81
N ILE A 188 -3.70 -7.67 11.96
CA ILE A 188 -2.44 -7.54 12.70
C ILE A 188 -1.97 -8.88 13.25
N GLU A 189 -2.87 -9.67 13.83
CA GLU A 189 -2.51 -10.97 14.38
C GLU A 189 -2.07 -11.95 13.28
N THR A 190 -2.77 -11.99 12.14
CA THR A 190 -2.32 -12.77 10.97
C THR A 190 -0.92 -12.38 10.51
N ALA A 191 -0.62 -11.07 10.47
CA ALA A 191 0.72 -10.60 10.13
C ALA A 191 1.79 -11.05 11.15
N LYS A 192 1.49 -10.98 12.46
CA LYS A 192 2.39 -11.47 13.52
C LYS A 192 2.64 -12.97 13.40
N THR A 193 1.60 -13.77 13.16
CA THR A 193 1.74 -15.23 12.97
C THR A 193 2.65 -15.55 11.79
N ARG A 194 2.48 -14.85 10.65
CA ARG A 194 3.33 -15.02 9.47
C ARG A 194 4.80 -14.70 9.76
N LEU A 195 5.05 -13.60 10.46
CA LEU A 195 6.41 -13.21 10.87
C LEU A 195 7.06 -14.25 11.80
N ALA A 196 6.29 -14.82 12.74
CA ALA A 196 6.81 -15.85 13.64
C ALA A 196 7.22 -17.13 12.89
N ILE A 197 6.43 -17.57 11.91
CA ILE A 197 6.75 -18.74 11.08
C ILE A 197 8.06 -18.54 10.31
N LEU A 198 8.29 -17.34 9.78
CA LEU A 198 9.52 -17.01 9.05
C LEU A 198 10.76 -17.02 9.92
N GLN A 199 10.64 -16.61 11.19
CA GLN A 199 11.74 -16.70 12.14
C GLN A 199 12.10 -18.17 12.39
N VAL A 200 11.11 -19.04 12.60
CA VAL A 200 11.35 -20.48 12.84
C VAL A 200 12.05 -21.14 11.64
N ILE A 201 11.68 -20.80 10.40
CA ILE A 201 12.30 -21.38 9.19
C ILE A 201 13.77 -20.94 9.00
N ASN A 202 14.15 -19.73 9.43
CA ASN A 202 15.54 -19.27 9.34
C ASN A 202 16.47 -19.85 10.43
N TYR A 203 15.92 -20.61 11.39
CA TYR A 203 16.67 -21.28 12.46
C TYR A 203 16.71 -22.82 12.32
N MET A 204 16.20 -23.39 11.22
CA MET A 204 16.30 -24.81 10.87
C MET A 204 17.22 -25.00 9.66
#